data_AF-A0A103Y247-F1
#
_entry.id   AF-A0A103Y247-F1
#
_cell.length_a   1.000
_cell.length_b   1.000
_cell.length_c   1.000
_cell.angle_alpha   90.00
_cell.angle_beta   90.00
_cell.angle_gamma   90.00
#
_symmetry.space_group_name_H-M   'P 1'
#
loop_
_entity.id
_entity.type
_entity.pdbx_description
1 polymer ?
#
loop_
_entity_poly.entity_id
_entity_poly.type
_entity_poly.pdbx_seq_one_letter_code
_entity_poly.pdbx_strand_id
1 'polypeptide(L)'
;MGFGLKNIFLLFTIMAAMFSSSSSAQSCSNYAFKTNNKVFSACNDLPVLNSFLHYTYNPSSKTLKIAYRRTNIDPSKWVAWAINPTSKGMVGSQALVAFRQSNGKMRVYTSPVTGYSTQLPEGDLSFPVSELSAAYSDKEMIIFATLGLQNVSIINLNQVWQDGGVSGNAPMAHVTSGDNVKSMGTLNVLSGRSGSAGGTDPAWFYLHVTCQTLAYIIGVAGWATGIRLGTQSPGIQFTSHRLIGIILFCVATLQDHKFRIYWNIYHHSLGYGIIILGIINIFKGFDILNPEKKWKRGYTGIIIVVAAIAAVLEAYTWVV
;
A
#
# COMPACT_ATOMS: atom_id res chain seq x y z
N MET A 1 -44.57 -7.71 0.67
CA MET A 1 -43.97 -7.14 -0.55
C MET A 1 -42.60 -7.76 -0.74
N GLY A 2 -42.49 -8.75 -1.63
CA GLY A 2 -41.27 -9.52 -1.83
C GLY A 2 -40.30 -8.79 -2.74
N PHE A 3 -39.10 -8.50 -2.24
CA PHE A 3 -37.97 -8.16 -3.11
C PHE A 3 -37.60 -9.41 -3.93
N GLY A 4 -38.01 -9.42 -5.20
CA GLY A 4 -37.77 -10.54 -6.10
C GLY A 4 -36.28 -10.75 -6.39
N LEU A 5 -35.87 -12.00 -6.57
CA LEU A 5 -34.48 -12.44 -6.84
C LEU A 5 -33.85 -11.72 -8.05
N LYS A 6 -34.68 -11.24 -9.01
CA LYS A 6 -34.26 -10.40 -10.14
C LYS A 6 -33.72 -9.02 -9.72
N ASN A 7 -34.29 -8.42 -8.67
CA ASN A 7 -33.87 -7.10 -8.20
C ASN A 7 -32.54 -7.16 -7.43
N ILE A 8 -32.23 -8.31 -6.82
CA ILE A 8 -30.93 -8.57 -6.17
C ILE A 8 -29.83 -8.80 -7.21
N PHE A 9 -30.14 -9.55 -8.28
CA PHE A 9 -29.20 -9.73 -9.40
C PHE A 9 -28.87 -8.41 -10.08
N LEU A 10 -29.88 -7.56 -10.34
CA LEU A 10 -29.69 -6.25 -10.98
C LEU A 10 -28.84 -5.30 -10.11
N LEU A 11 -29.01 -5.34 -8.77
CA LEU A 11 -28.17 -4.59 -7.83
C LEU A 11 -26.71 -5.07 -7.87
N PHE A 12 -26.49 -6.39 -7.99
CA PHE A 12 -25.15 -6.98 -8.13
C PHE A 12 -24.47 -6.60 -9.46
N THR A 13 -25.22 -6.55 -10.57
CA THR A 13 -24.67 -6.16 -11.88
C THR A 13 -24.31 -4.68 -11.95
N ILE A 14 -25.12 -3.80 -11.33
CA ILE A 14 -24.84 -2.36 -11.27
C ILE A 14 -23.63 -2.08 -10.38
N MET A 15 -23.49 -2.81 -9.26
CA MET A 15 -22.34 -2.67 -8.37
C MET A 15 -21.05 -3.20 -9.02
N ALA A 16 -21.11 -4.28 -9.82
CA ALA A 16 -20.00 -4.78 -10.63
C ALA A 16 -19.61 -3.83 -11.78
N ALA A 17 -20.57 -3.12 -12.38
CA ALA A 17 -20.31 -2.14 -13.44
C ALA A 17 -19.60 -0.87 -12.91
N MET A 18 -19.81 -0.50 -11.63
CA MET A 18 -19.08 0.61 -11.01
C MET A 18 -17.61 0.29 -10.70
N PHE A 19 -17.19 -0.98 -10.73
CA PHE A 19 -15.78 -1.39 -10.64
C PHE A 19 -15.01 -1.30 -11.97
N SER A 20 -15.66 -0.96 -13.08
CA SER A 20 -15.03 -0.97 -14.42
C SER A 20 -14.45 0.37 -14.87
N SER A 21 -14.48 1.41 -14.04
CA SER A 21 -13.81 2.69 -14.33
C SER A 21 -12.40 2.72 -13.73
N SER A 22 -11.55 1.76 -14.11
CA SER A 22 -10.12 1.90 -13.90
C SER A 22 -9.60 2.85 -14.97
N SER A 23 -9.45 4.14 -14.64
CA SER A 23 -8.50 4.98 -15.37
C SER A 23 -7.17 4.23 -15.36
N SER A 24 -6.62 3.87 -16.52
CA SER A 24 -5.36 3.15 -16.62
C SER A 24 -4.22 4.07 -16.20
N ALA A 25 -4.04 4.27 -14.89
CA ALA A 25 -2.85 4.87 -14.36
C ALA A 25 -1.69 3.93 -14.70
N GLN A 26 -0.67 4.45 -15.40
CA GLN A 26 0.53 3.69 -15.69
C GLN A 26 1.24 3.42 -14.35
N SER A 27 1.14 2.17 -13.88
CA SER A 27 1.88 1.71 -12.71
C SER A 27 3.36 1.91 -12.93
N CYS A 28 4.11 2.11 -11.85
CA CYS A 28 5.53 2.38 -12.00
C CYS A 28 6.30 1.30 -12.77
N SER A 29 5.89 0.04 -12.61
CA SER A 29 6.45 -1.13 -13.30
C SER A 29 6.37 -1.09 -14.83
N ASN A 30 5.41 -0.34 -15.39
CA ASN A 30 5.16 -0.28 -16.84
C ASN A 30 5.68 1.01 -17.49
N TYR A 31 6.43 1.83 -16.76
CA TYR A 31 6.97 3.07 -17.30
C TYR A 31 8.31 2.83 -18.03
N ALA A 32 8.32 3.15 -19.31
CA ALA A 32 9.52 3.14 -20.14
C ALA A 32 10.07 4.55 -20.29
N PHE A 33 11.30 4.77 -19.84
CA PHE A 33 12.00 6.04 -20.01
C PHE A 33 12.30 6.26 -21.50
N LYS A 34 11.52 7.12 -22.15
CA LYS A 34 11.66 7.47 -23.58
C LYS A 34 13.04 8.02 -23.93
N THR A 35 13.70 8.66 -22.96
CA THR A 35 15.01 9.29 -23.13
C THR A 35 16.12 8.41 -22.57
N ASN A 36 17.11 8.08 -23.40
CA ASN A 36 18.34 7.34 -23.05
C ASN A 36 18.19 5.88 -22.61
N ASN A 37 17.05 5.21 -22.85
CA ASN A 37 16.82 3.80 -22.48
C ASN A 37 17.28 3.47 -21.04
N LYS A 38 17.06 4.39 -20.09
CA LYS A 38 17.43 4.14 -18.69
C LYS A 38 16.54 3.04 -18.14
N VAL A 39 17.14 1.92 -17.75
CA VAL A 39 16.45 0.78 -17.12
C VAL A 39 16.79 0.76 -15.64
N PHE A 40 15.77 0.52 -14.82
CA PHE A 40 15.90 0.33 -13.38
C PHE A 40 15.37 -1.04 -13.00
N SER A 41 16.08 -1.75 -12.11
CA SER A 41 15.68 -3.07 -11.63
C SER A 41 14.42 -3.07 -10.77
N ALA A 42 14.06 -1.92 -10.21
CA ALA A 42 12.97 -1.79 -9.26
C ALA A 42 12.21 -0.48 -9.40
N CYS A 43 10.95 -0.51 -8.95
CA CYS A 43 10.21 0.70 -8.69
C CYS A 43 9.30 0.60 -7.46
N ASN A 44 9.04 1.75 -6.84
CA ASN A 44 8.06 1.97 -5.79
C ASN A 44 7.06 3.06 -6.21
N ASP A 45 5.76 2.73 -6.21
CA ASP A 45 4.67 3.70 -6.31
C ASP A 45 4.52 4.42 -4.95
N LEU A 46 4.79 5.73 -4.91
CA LEU A 46 4.74 6.48 -3.66
C LEU A 46 3.28 6.87 -3.34
N PRO A 47 2.83 6.72 -2.07
CA PRO A 47 1.39 6.76 -1.75
C PRO A 47 0.66 8.08 -2.04
N VAL A 48 1.39 9.19 -2.20
CA VAL A 48 0.83 10.54 -2.32
C VAL A 48 1.62 11.37 -3.32
N LEU A 49 1.01 12.47 -3.77
CA LEU A 49 1.59 13.40 -4.76
C LEU A 49 1.92 12.71 -6.10
N ASN A 50 1.13 11.75 -6.61
CA ASN A 50 1.38 11.00 -7.87
C ASN A 50 2.89 10.85 -8.20
N SER A 51 3.60 10.24 -7.27
CA SER A 51 5.06 10.20 -7.23
C SER A 51 5.54 8.76 -7.34
N PHE A 52 6.68 8.57 -7.97
CA PHE A 52 7.21 7.24 -8.27
C PHE A 52 8.74 7.26 -8.11
N LEU A 53 9.30 6.22 -7.53
CA LEU A 53 10.74 6.08 -7.39
C LEU A 53 11.22 4.82 -8.11
N HIS A 54 11.89 5.00 -9.23
CA HIS A 54 12.63 3.94 -9.90
C HIS A 54 14.04 3.90 -9.36
N TYR A 55 14.58 2.71 -9.11
CA TYR A 55 15.92 2.60 -8.57
C TYR A 55 16.63 1.29 -8.92
N THR A 56 17.96 1.33 -8.80
CA THR A 56 18.83 0.16 -8.92
C THR A 56 19.96 0.34 -7.93
N TYR A 57 20.07 -0.62 -7.02
CA TYR A 57 21.11 -0.63 -6.02
C TYR A 57 22.21 -1.62 -6.40
N ASN A 58 23.45 -1.17 -6.39
CA ASN A 58 24.62 -2.01 -6.59
C ASN A 58 25.34 -2.21 -5.24
N PRO A 59 25.28 -3.41 -4.63
CA PRO A 59 25.91 -3.69 -3.34
C PRO A 59 27.43 -3.59 -3.38
N SER A 60 28.08 -3.92 -4.50
CA SER A 60 29.54 -3.96 -4.62
C SER A 60 30.14 -2.55 -4.56
N SER A 61 29.51 -1.59 -5.24
CA SER A 61 29.92 -0.19 -5.21
C SER A 61 29.20 0.64 -4.14
N LYS A 62 28.22 0.05 -3.44
CA LYS A 62 27.28 0.73 -2.53
C LYS A 62 26.63 1.96 -3.16
N THR A 63 26.27 1.87 -4.44
CA THR A 63 25.65 2.99 -5.18
C THR A 63 24.18 2.73 -5.44
N LEU A 64 23.35 3.74 -5.19
CA LEU A 64 21.92 3.74 -5.51
C LEU A 64 21.68 4.68 -6.69
N LYS A 65 21.37 4.10 -7.86
CA LYS A 65 20.91 4.86 -9.03
C LYS A 65 19.40 5.04 -8.93
N ILE A 66 18.91 6.26 -9.13
CA ILE A 66 17.48 6.57 -9.02
C ILE A 66 16.94 7.36 -10.22
N ALA A 67 15.64 7.26 -10.42
CA ALA A 67 14.81 8.25 -11.08
C ALA A 67 13.56 8.50 -10.24
N TYR A 68 13.49 9.68 -9.62
CA TYR A 68 12.28 10.16 -8.94
C TYR A 68 11.41 10.89 -9.95
N ARG A 69 10.16 10.43 -10.11
CA ARG A 69 9.21 10.90 -11.12
C ARG A 69 7.96 11.45 -10.44
N ARG A 70 7.54 12.64 -10.84
CA ARG A 70 6.34 13.33 -10.37
C ARG A 70 5.48 13.74 -11.58
N THR A 71 4.27 13.20 -11.68
CA THR A 71 3.36 13.45 -12.81
C THR A 71 2.31 14.51 -12.49
N ASN A 72 1.55 14.98 -13.49
CA ASN A 72 0.49 15.97 -13.31
C ASN A 72 0.95 17.23 -12.56
N ILE A 73 2.15 17.72 -12.89
CA ILE A 73 2.76 18.87 -12.23
C ILE A 73 2.90 20.08 -13.17
N ASP A 74 2.53 21.24 -12.64
CA ASP A 74 2.66 22.53 -13.30
C ASP A 74 4.14 22.93 -13.46
N PRO A 75 4.56 23.53 -14.58
CA PRO A 75 5.96 23.93 -14.79
C PRO A 75 6.44 25.00 -13.81
N SER A 76 5.55 25.72 -13.12
CA SER A 76 5.88 26.69 -12.07
C SER A 76 6.13 26.06 -10.70
N LYS A 77 6.19 24.73 -10.61
CA LYS A 77 6.49 24.01 -9.37
C LYS A 77 7.89 23.41 -9.36
N TRP A 78 8.45 23.28 -8.17
CA TRP A 78 9.61 22.47 -7.88
C TRP A 78 9.18 21.10 -7.36
N VAL A 79 10.05 20.12 -7.54
CA VAL A 79 9.93 18.79 -6.92
C VAL A 79 11.22 18.46 -6.19
N ALA A 80 11.11 17.66 -5.13
CA ALA A 80 12.27 17.16 -4.42
C ALA A 80 12.05 15.72 -3.96
N TRP A 81 13.12 14.95 -3.96
CA TRP A 81 13.22 13.67 -3.27
C TRP A 81 14.47 13.67 -2.40
N ALA A 82 14.38 13.14 -1.19
CA ALA A 82 15.43 13.24 -0.20
C ALA A 82 15.59 11.95 0.61
N ILE A 83 16.82 11.71 1.05
CA ILE A 83 17.13 10.75 2.11
C ILE A 83 17.26 11.51 3.42
N ASN A 84 16.62 11.02 4.48
CA ASN A 84 16.86 11.53 5.83
C ASN A 84 17.60 10.46 6.66
N PRO A 85 18.91 10.63 6.92
CA PRO A 85 19.68 9.62 7.65
C PRO A 85 19.31 9.48 9.12
N THR A 86 18.62 10.47 9.71
CA THR A 86 18.41 10.55 11.17
C THR A 86 16.97 10.32 11.58
N SER A 87 15.98 10.65 10.75
CA SER A 87 14.55 10.54 11.10
C SER A 87 13.65 10.34 9.87
N LYS A 88 12.34 10.17 10.09
CA LYS A 88 11.33 10.05 9.02
C LYS A 88 10.72 11.40 8.58
N GLY A 89 11.22 12.52 9.09
CA GLY A 89 10.64 13.85 8.88
C GLY A 89 11.42 14.73 7.89
N MET A 90 10.97 15.98 7.73
CA MET A 90 11.61 16.97 6.85
C MET A 90 13.01 17.38 7.36
N VAL A 91 13.13 17.69 8.65
CA VAL A 91 14.39 18.17 9.26
C VAL A 91 15.44 17.06 9.26
N GLY A 92 16.63 17.36 8.74
CA GLY A 92 17.71 16.39 8.53
C GLY A 92 17.71 15.74 7.13
N SER A 93 16.72 16.05 6.29
CA SER A 93 16.65 15.53 4.92
C SER A 93 17.76 16.11 4.04
N GLN A 94 18.30 15.26 3.18
CA GLN A 94 19.33 15.59 2.21
C GLN A 94 18.73 15.40 0.82
N ALA A 95 18.33 16.51 0.22
CA ALA A 95 17.40 16.55 -0.90
C ALA A 95 18.09 16.73 -2.25
N LEU A 96 17.49 16.13 -3.27
CA LEU A 96 17.69 16.45 -4.67
C LEU A 96 16.52 17.32 -5.09
N VAL A 97 16.77 18.52 -5.57
CA VAL A 97 15.74 19.52 -5.90
C VAL A 97 15.80 19.79 -7.40
N ALA A 98 14.64 19.84 -8.04
CA ALA A 98 14.54 20.25 -9.44
C ALA A 98 13.36 21.18 -9.68
N PHE A 99 13.54 22.12 -10.60
CA PHE A 99 12.47 22.96 -11.12
C PHE A 99 12.82 23.55 -12.49
N ARG A 100 11.81 24.01 -13.21
CA ARG A 100 11.98 24.71 -14.48
C ARG A 100 12.15 26.21 -14.24
N GLN A 101 13.24 26.77 -14.72
CA GLN A 101 13.51 28.19 -14.65
C GLN A 101 12.67 28.96 -15.67
N SER A 102 12.54 30.28 -15.47
CA SER A 102 11.83 31.19 -16.38
C SER A 102 12.37 31.18 -17.82
N ASN A 103 13.64 30.86 -18.01
CA ASN A 103 14.28 30.68 -19.33
C ASN A 103 13.94 29.33 -20.00
N GLY A 104 13.09 28.52 -19.37
CA GLY A 104 12.65 27.21 -19.85
C GLY A 104 13.59 26.04 -19.54
N LYS A 105 14.81 26.29 -19.03
CA LYS A 105 15.79 25.26 -18.66
C LYS A 105 15.46 24.62 -17.32
N MET A 106 15.85 23.36 -17.15
CA MET A 106 15.79 22.68 -15.85
C MET A 106 16.98 23.10 -14.98
N ARG A 107 16.70 23.48 -13.73
CA ARG A 107 17.69 23.55 -12.67
C ARG A 107 17.55 22.30 -11.80
N VAL A 108 18.67 21.69 -11.45
CA VAL A 108 18.74 20.56 -10.52
C VAL A 108 20.00 20.67 -9.68
N TYR A 109 19.88 20.41 -8.37
CA TYR A 109 20.97 20.55 -7.42
C TYR A 109 20.65 19.82 -6.11
N THR A 110 21.64 19.72 -5.23
CA THR A 110 21.50 19.11 -3.90
C THR A 110 21.24 20.18 -2.83
N SER A 111 20.46 19.84 -1.82
CA SER A 111 20.12 20.76 -0.73
C SER A 111 20.03 20.06 0.63
N PRO A 112 20.86 20.43 1.63
CA PRO A 112 20.68 19.98 3.00
C PRO A 112 19.55 20.76 3.69
N VAL A 113 18.57 20.04 4.25
CA VAL A 113 17.41 20.63 4.94
C VAL A 113 17.62 20.52 6.45
N THR A 114 18.09 21.60 7.06
CA THR A 114 18.41 21.65 8.50
C THR A 114 17.25 22.17 9.37
N GLY A 115 16.18 22.67 8.76
CA GLY A 115 15.03 23.23 9.48
C GLY A 115 13.81 23.50 8.59
N TYR A 116 12.69 23.87 9.22
CA TYR A 116 11.41 24.13 8.54
C TYR A 116 11.39 25.43 7.73
N SER A 117 12.25 26.40 8.06
CA SER A 117 12.36 27.69 7.35
C SER A 117 13.27 27.64 6.11
N THR A 118 13.57 26.43 5.60
CA THR A 118 14.46 26.26 4.45
C THR A 118 13.87 26.89 3.18
N GLN A 119 14.75 27.46 2.36
CA GLN A 119 14.45 27.86 0.97
C GLN A 119 15.06 26.88 -0.04
N LEU A 120 15.41 25.67 0.42
CA LEU A 120 16.15 24.68 -0.33
C LEU A 120 17.45 25.28 -0.92
N PRO A 121 18.35 25.85 -0.10
CA PRO A 121 19.62 26.38 -0.58
C PRO A 121 20.50 25.27 -1.13
N GLU A 122 21.27 25.59 -2.17
CA GLU A 122 22.23 24.65 -2.75
C GLU A 122 23.37 24.37 -1.78
N GLY A 123 23.72 23.09 -1.61
CA GLY A 123 24.77 22.68 -0.70
C GLY A 123 25.07 21.18 -0.73
N ASP A 124 26.18 20.82 -0.09
CA ASP A 124 26.69 19.45 -0.07
C ASP A 124 25.87 18.52 0.82
N LEU A 125 25.84 17.25 0.44
CA LEU A 125 25.23 16.17 1.19
C LEU A 125 26.31 15.33 1.88
N SER A 126 25.95 14.61 2.94
CA SER A 126 26.81 13.66 3.66
C SER A 126 27.22 12.43 2.83
N PHE A 127 26.63 12.26 1.64
CA PHE A 127 26.94 11.22 0.67
C PHE A 127 27.16 11.84 -0.71
N PRO A 128 28.08 11.31 -1.52
CA PRO A 128 28.33 11.83 -2.86
C PRO A 128 27.13 11.59 -3.79
N VAL A 129 26.88 12.58 -4.65
CA VAL A 129 25.85 12.54 -5.71
C VAL A 129 26.53 12.78 -7.05
N SER A 130 26.27 11.90 -8.02
CA SER A 130 26.75 12.01 -9.39
C SER A 130 25.63 11.76 -10.39
N GLU A 131 25.89 12.00 -11.69
CA GLU A 131 24.89 11.88 -12.78
C GLU A 131 23.60 12.69 -12.52
N LEU A 132 23.68 13.76 -11.71
CA LEU A 132 22.53 14.57 -11.33
C LEU A 132 21.99 15.33 -12.55
N SER A 133 20.75 15.04 -12.93
CA SER A 133 20.07 15.68 -14.05
C SER A 133 18.57 15.71 -13.80
N ALA A 134 17.86 16.62 -14.45
CA ALA A 134 16.41 16.67 -14.40
C ALA A 134 15.81 16.96 -15.78
N ALA A 135 14.61 16.43 -16.00
CA ALA A 135 13.84 16.63 -17.22
C ALA A 135 12.40 17.04 -16.87
N TYR A 136 11.81 17.87 -17.73
CA TYR A 136 10.40 18.20 -17.68
C TYR A 136 9.78 18.08 -19.07
N SER A 137 8.75 17.27 -19.20
CA SER A 137 7.99 17.05 -20.43
C SER A 137 6.60 16.53 -20.07
N ASP A 138 5.56 16.79 -20.87
CA ASP A 138 4.24 16.19 -20.68
C ASP A 138 3.66 16.32 -19.25
N LYS A 139 3.87 17.47 -18.58
CA LYS A 139 3.47 17.71 -17.17
C LYS A 139 4.08 16.72 -16.18
N GLU A 140 5.26 16.22 -16.50
CA GLU A 140 6.02 15.27 -15.70
C GLU A 140 7.42 15.82 -15.47
N MET A 141 7.86 15.78 -14.21
CA MET A 141 9.21 16.12 -13.81
C MET A 141 9.92 14.87 -13.30
N ILE A 142 11.15 14.67 -13.76
CA ILE A 142 11.98 13.54 -13.35
C ILE A 142 13.35 14.04 -12.89
N ILE A 143 13.80 13.58 -11.72
CA ILE A 143 15.15 13.77 -11.21
C ILE A 143 15.90 12.45 -11.34
N PHE A 144 17.06 12.47 -11.99
CA PHE A 144 17.99 11.35 -12.07
C PHE A 144 19.22 11.63 -11.23
N ALA A 145 19.71 10.62 -10.51
CA ALA A 145 20.95 10.71 -9.75
C ALA A 145 21.55 9.32 -9.46
N THR A 146 22.84 9.31 -9.14
CA THR A 146 23.55 8.18 -8.55
C THR A 146 24.09 8.61 -7.19
N LEU A 147 23.71 7.90 -6.13
CA LEU A 147 24.05 8.22 -4.74
C LEU A 147 25.04 7.21 -4.17
N GLY A 148 26.12 7.65 -3.54
CA GLY A 148 27.07 6.76 -2.86
C GLY A 148 26.71 6.54 -1.40
N LEU A 149 26.14 5.38 -1.07
CA LEU A 149 25.64 5.06 0.27
C LEU A 149 26.69 4.38 1.17
N GLN A 150 27.95 4.80 1.05
CA GLN A 150 29.07 4.23 1.80
C GLN A 150 28.92 4.42 3.33
N ASN A 151 28.27 5.52 3.74
CA ASN A 151 28.20 6.02 5.12
C ASN A 151 26.79 5.97 5.74
N VAL A 152 25.81 5.33 5.08
CA VAL A 152 24.40 5.29 5.53
C VAL A 152 24.01 3.84 5.85
N SER A 153 23.22 3.61 6.90
CA SER A 153 22.63 2.28 7.19
C SER A 153 21.83 1.79 5.99
N ILE A 154 22.43 0.85 5.24
CA ILE A 154 22.11 0.65 3.82
C ILE A 154 20.77 -0.07 3.59
N ILE A 155 20.23 -0.72 4.62
CA ILE A 155 19.09 -1.63 4.47
C ILE A 155 17.76 -0.87 4.42
N ASN A 156 17.62 0.21 5.20
CA ASN A 156 16.38 0.96 5.32
C ASN A 156 16.68 2.46 5.32
N LEU A 157 16.41 3.11 4.20
CA LEU A 157 16.56 4.56 4.04
C LEU A 157 15.25 5.24 4.38
N ASN A 158 15.25 6.23 5.27
CA ASN A 158 14.09 7.12 5.37
C ASN A 158 14.09 8.03 4.14
N GLN A 159 12.96 8.08 3.46
CA GLN A 159 12.78 8.90 2.28
C GLN A 159 11.64 9.89 2.50
N VAL A 160 11.80 11.07 1.91
CA VAL A 160 10.79 12.13 1.90
C VAL A 160 10.73 12.69 0.49
N TRP A 161 9.54 13.01 0.01
CA TRP A 161 9.37 13.67 -1.30
C TRP A 161 8.44 14.87 -1.16
N GLN A 162 8.60 15.88 -1.98
CA GLN A 162 7.77 17.08 -1.92
C GLN A 162 7.60 17.72 -3.31
N ASP A 163 6.55 18.51 -3.44
CA ASP A 163 6.43 19.53 -4.47
C ASP A 163 5.99 20.87 -3.85
N GLY A 164 6.30 21.97 -4.52
CA GLY A 164 5.94 23.32 -4.07
C GLY A 164 6.05 24.35 -5.19
N GLY A 165 5.60 25.59 -4.94
CA GLY A 165 5.63 26.65 -5.95
C GLY A 165 7.02 27.24 -6.14
N VAL A 166 7.32 27.79 -7.32
CA VAL A 166 8.54 28.53 -7.63
C VAL A 166 8.18 30.00 -7.83
N SER A 167 8.96 30.90 -7.24
CA SER A 167 8.86 32.35 -7.46
C SER A 167 10.26 32.92 -7.72
N GLY A 168 10.41 33.73 -8.77
CA GLY A 168 11.70 34.36 -9.08
C GLY A 168 12.86 33.38 -9.29
N ASN A 169 12.61 32.21 -9.87
CA ASN A 169 13.58 31.10 -9.99
C ASN A 169 14.09 30.57 -8.64
N ALA A 170 13.32 30.71 -7.57
CA ALA A 170 13.61 30.14 -6.26
C ALA A 170 12.43 29.27 -5.77
N PRO A 171 12.70 28.13 -5.11
CA PRO A 171 11.67 27.34 -4.45
C PRO A 171 10.98 28.13 -3.34
N MET A 172 9.65 28.04 -3.29
CA MET A 172 8.83 28.55 -2.19
C MET A 172 8.44 27.42 -1.24
N ALA A 173 8.00 27.78 -0.04
CA ALA A 173 7.44 26.83 0.90
C ALA A 173 6.31 26.00 0.26
N HIS A 174 6.32 24.69 0.49
CA HIS A 174 5.23 23.81 0.11
C HIS A 174 4.08 23.89 1.12
N VAL A 175 2.92 23.33 0.76
CA VAL A 175 1.77 23.25 1.65
C VAL A 175 2.11 22.34 2.84
N THR A 176 1.74 22.74 4.06
CA THR A 176 2.07 22.02 5.31
C THR A 176 0.91 21.15 5.81
N SER A 177 0.07 20.67 4.89
CA SER A 177 -1.10 19.83 5.18
C SER A 177 -1.32 18.80 4.07
N GLY A 178 -2.30 17.90 4.25
CA GLY A 178 -2.72 16.96 3.22
C GLY A 178 -1.64 15.96 2.79
N ASP A 179 -1.39 15.90 1.48
CA ASP A 179 -0.47 14.92 0.90
C ASP A 179 0.99 15.26 1.20
N ASN A 180 1.36 16.53 1.30
CA ASN A 180 2.72 16.95 1.62
C ASN A 180 3.17 16.43 3.00
N VAL A 181 2.30 16.41 4.02
CA VAL A 181 2.66 15.88 5.35
C VAL A 181 2.70 14.34 5.40
N LYS A 182 2.04 13.66 4.44
CA LYS A 182 2.08 12.19 4.30
C LYS A 182 3.26 11.71 3.46
N SER A 183 4.02 12.63 2.88
CA SER A 183 5.00 12.41 1.83
C SER A 183 6.36 11.92 2.37
N MET A 184 6.30 10.86 3.19
CA MET A 184 7.44 10.26 3.88
C MET A 184 7.27 8.74 3.95
N GLY A 185 8.38 8.02 4.02
CA GLY A 185 8.37 6.56 4.12
C GLY A 185 9.75 5.96 4.33
N THR A 186 9.82 4.63 4.27
CA THR A 186 11.09 3.89 4.31
C THR A 186 11.27 3.15 2.98
N LEU A 187 12.49 3.17 2.46
CA LEU A 187 12.91 2.45 1.27
C LEU A 187 13.89 1.35 1.67
N ASN A 188 13.53 0.10 1.37
CA ASN A 188 14.47 -1.00 1.41
C ASN A 188 15.10 -1.15 0.03
N VAL A 189 16.38 -0.82 -0.11
CA VAL A 189 17.07 -0.82 -1.41
C VAL A 189 17.37 -2.23 -1.94
N LEU A 190 17.23 -3.27 -1.10
CA LEU A 190 17.46 -4.67 -1.48
C LEU A 190 16.20 -5.35 -2.03
N SER A 191 15.00 -4.80 -1.79
CA SER A 191 13.76 -5.39 -2.32
C SER A 191 13.72 -5.37 -3.86
N GLY A 192 14.43 -4.43 -4.48
CA GLY A 192 14.59 -4.30 -5.92
C GLY A 192 15.46 -5.34 -6.64
N ARG A 193 15.93 -6.37 -5.94
CA ARG A 193 16.81 -7.43 -6.46
C ARG A 193 16.06 -8.74 -6.79
N SER A 194 14.85 -8.90 -6.29
CA SER A 194 13.98 -9.99 -6.73
C SER A 194 13.41 -9.60 -8.08
N GLY A 195 13.84 -10.27 -9.16
CA GLY A 195 13.34 -10.11 -10.52
C GLY A 195 11.89 -10.57 -10.68
N SER A 196 10.99 -10.00 -9.88
CA SER A 196 9.55 -10.15 -9.97
C SER A 196 8.98 -8.77 -10.21
N ALA A 197 8.23 -8.63 -11.29
CA ALA A 197 7.46 -7.43 -11.59
C ALA A 197 6.64 -7.00 -10.36
N GLY A 198 6.59 -5.70 -10.13
CA GLY A 198 5.77 -5.08 -9.09
C GLY A 198 6.54 -4.82 -7.81
N GLY A 199 6.45 -3.58 -7.31
CA GLY A 199 6.88 -3.25 -5.96
C GLY A 199 6.33 -4.28 -4.99
N THR A 200 7.14 -4.72 -4.04
CA THR A 200 6.73 -5.71 -3.05
C THR A 200 5.59 -5.13 -2.21
N ASP A 201 4.36 -5.34 -2.65
CA ASP A 201 3.34 -5.83 -1.74
C ASP A 201 3.96 -7.06 -1.05
N PRO A 202 4.01 -7.08 0.28
CA PRO A 202 4.64 -8.19 0.99
C PRO A 202 3.95 -9.48 0.53
N ALA A 203 4.69 -10.56 0.24
CA ALA A 203 4.09 -11.82 -0.19
C ALA A 203 2.94 -12.28 0.74
N TRP A 204 3.05 -11.92 2.02
CA TRP A 204 2.00 -12.02 3.02
C TRP A 204 0.67 -11.33 2.62
N PHE A 205 0.70 -10.13 2.04
CA PHE A 205 -0.49 -9.38 1.64
C PHE A 205 -1.27 -10.11 0.53
N TYR A 206 -0.59 -10.53 -0.53
CA TYR A 206 -1.23 -11.30 -1.59
C TYR A 206 -1.72 -12.67 -1.11
N LEU A 207 -0.93 -13.34 -0.27
CA LEU A 207 -1.35 -14.60 0.35
C LEU A 207 -2.59 -14.40 1.22
N HIS A 208 -2.63 -13.33 2.01
CA HIS A 208 -3.75 -12.95 2.86
C HIS A 208 -5.00 -12.65 2.04
N VAL A 209 -4.90 -11.78 1.03
CA VAL A 209 -6.03 -11.43 0.14
C VAL A 209 -6.54 -12.66 -0.62
N THR A 210 -5.64 -13.51 -1.13
CA THR A 210 -6.04 -14.75 -1.83
C THR A 210 -6.76 -15.71 -0.89
N CYS A 211 -6.25 -15.92 0.31
CA CYS A 211 -6.90 -16.76 1.31
C CYS A 211 -8.28 -16.22 1.69
N GLN A 212 -8.38 -14.90 1.95
CA GLN A 212 -9.64 -14.25 2.34
C GLN A 212 -10.69 -14.26 1.23
N THR A 213 -10.29 -14.04 -0.03
CA THR A 213 -11.21 -14.09 -1.18
C THR A 213 -11.75 -15.49 -1.40
N LEU A 214 -10.91 -16.53 -1.30
CA LEU A 214 -11.35 -17.93 -1.36
C LEU A 214 -12.30 -18.28 -0.20
N ALA A 215 -11.94 -17.89 1.03
CA ALA A 215 -12.78 -18.11 2.21
C ALA A 215 -14.15 -17.40 2.07
N TYR A 216 -14.16 -16.19 1.52
CA TYR A 216 -15.40 -15.44 1.26
C TYR A 216 -16.29 -16.17 0.26
N ILE A 217 -15.76 -16.64 -0.89
CA ILE A 217 -16.53 -17.39 -1.89
C ILE A 217 -17.16 -18.65 -1.28
N ILE A 218 -16.39 -19.43 -0.52
CA ILE A 218 -16.89 -20.62 0.17
C ILE A 218 -17.96 -20.23 1.21
N GLY A 219 -17.73 -19.15 1.96
CA GLY A 219 -18.66 -18.61 2.94
C GLY A 219 -20.00 -18.18 2.33
N VAL A 220 -19.99 -17.50 1.18
CA VAL A 220 -21.20 -17.10 0.45
C VAL A 220 -21.98 -18.34 -0.01
N ALA A 221 -21.30 -19.35 -0.54
CA ALA A 221 -21.93 -20.61 -0.96
C ALA A 221 -22.59 -21.34 0.24
N GLY A 222 -21.90 -21.42 1.38
CA GLY A 222 -22.44 -21.99 2.61
C GLY A 222 -23.64 -21.22 3.15
N TRP A 223 -23.57 -19.89 3.16
CA TRP A 223 -24.67 -19.01 3.58
C TRP A 223 -25.91 -19.17 2.69
N ALA A 224 -25.72 -19.15 1.36
CA ALA A 224 -26.81 -19.34 0.40
C ALA A 224 -27.48 -20.73 0.57
N THR A 225 -26.66 -21.77 0.78
CA THR A 225 -27.14 -23.13 1.07
C THR A 225 -27.96 -23.15 2.37
N GLY A 226 -27.50 -22.49 3.42
CA GLY A 226 -28.22 -22.38 4.70
C GLY A 226 -29.58 -21.71 4.57
N ILE A 227 -29.69 -20.65 3.76
CA ILE A 227 -30.99 -20.01 3.45
C ILE A 227 -31.89 -20.99 2.70
N ARG A 228 -31.36 -21.68 1.69
CA ARG A 228 -32.15 -22.64 0.90
C ARG A 228 -32.69 -23.77 1.77
N LEU A 229 -31.87 -24.37 2.62
CA LEU A 229 -32.29 -25.39 3.57
C LEU A 229 -33.35 -24.84 4.54
N GLY A 230 -33.19 -23.61 5.03
CA GLY A 230 -34.18 -22.95 5.88
C GLY A 230 -35.55 -22.78 5.21
N THR A 231 -35.58 -22.49 3.89
CA THR A 231 -36.86 -22.43 3.14
C THR A 231 -37.50 -23.80 2.92
N GLN A 232 -36.70 -24.87 2.95
CA GLN A 232 -37.15 -26.25 2.75
C GLN A 232 -37.54 -26.95 4.06
N SER A 233 -37.33 -26.33 5.21
CA SER A 233 -37.66 -26.89 6.53
C SER A 233 -38.60 -25.97 7.33
N PRO A 234 -39.88 -25.82 6.92
CA PRO A 234 -40.86 -25.04 7.67
C PRO A 234 -40.99 -25.54 9.12
N GLY A 235 -40.96 -24.63 10.09
CA GLY A 235 -41.13 -24.96 11.52
C GLY A 235 -39.85 -25.26 12.30
N ILE A 236 -38.71 -25.51 11.64
CA ILE A 236 -37.41 -25.67 12.31
C ILE A 236 -36.60 -24.39 12.14
N GLN A 237 -36.37 -23.65 13.22
CA GLN A 237 -35.60 -22.39 13.19
C GLN A 237 -34.49 -22.40 14.23
N PHE A 238 -33.26 -22.17 13.78
CA PHE A 238 -32.09 -22.00 14.64
C PHE A 238 -31.66 -20.53 14.65
N THR A 239 -32.42 -19.71 15.37
CA THR A 239 -32.33 -18.25 15.34
C THR A 239 -30.93 -17.73 15.61
N SER A 240 -30.21 -18.25 16.61
CA SER A 240 -28.86 -17.78 16.94
C SER A 240 -27.83 -18.10 15.85
N HIS A 241 -27.84 -19.33 15.31
CA HIS A 241 -26.91 -19.74 14.24
C HIS A 241 -27.17 -18.93 12.96
N ARG A 242 -28.45 -18.74 12.61
CA ARG A 242 -28.86 -17.94 11.47
C ARG A 242 -28.46 -16.46 11.62
N LEU A 243 -28.69 -15.86 12.79
CA LEU A 243 -28.35 -14.46 13.04
C LEU A 243 -26.85 -14.21 12.97
N ILE A 244 -26.04 -15.08 13.62
CA ILE A 244 -24.58 -14.96 13.56
C ILE A 244 -24.09 -15.12 12.10
N GLY A 245 -24.64 -16.08 11.35
CA GLY A 245 -24.31 -16.27 9.93
C GLY A 245 -24.62 -15.04 9.06
N ILE A 246 -25.76 -14.37 9.29
CA ILE A 246 -26.12 -13.13 8.56
C ILE A 246 -25.17 -11.99 8.94
N ILE A 247 -24.85 -11.81 10.23
CA ILE A 247 -23.92 -10.77 10.70
C ILE A 247 -22.54 -10.97 10.06
N LEU A 248 -22.02 -12.19 10.07
CA LEU A 248 -20.73 -12.53 9.46
C LEU A 248 -20.69 -12.18 7.96
N PHE A 249 -21.74 -12.53 7.21
CA PHE A 249 -21.85 -12.21 5.79
C PHE A 249 -21.85 -10.69 5.54
N CYS A 250 -22.70 -9.94 6.25
CA CYS A 250 -22.78 -8.49 6.12
C CYS A 250 -21.43 -7.81 6.43
N VAL A 251 -20.80 -8.16 7.55
CA VAL A 251 -19.53 -7.54 7.97
C VAL A 251 -18.39 -7.91 7.01
N ALA A 252 -18.36 -9.13 6.47
CA ALA A 252 -17.36 -9.52 5.49
C ALA A 252 -17.49 -8.75 4.16
N THR A 253 -18.70 -8.34 3.77
CA THR A 253 -18.96 -7.58 2.53
C THR A 253 -18.62 -6.08 2.63
N LEU A 254 -18.63 -5.51 3.83
CA LEU A 254 -18.43 -4.07 4.07
C LEU A 254 -16.95 -3.77 4.28
N GLN A 255 -16.20 -3.49 3.20
CA GLN A 255 -14.79 -3.11 3.31
C GLN A 255 -14.41 -1.98 2.32
N ASP A 256 -14.61 -0.72 2.71
CA ASP A 256 -13.97 0.44 2.06
C ASP A 256 -13.82 1.61 3.04
N HIS A 257 -12.63 2.22 3.10
CA HIS A 257 -12.47 3.52 3.78
C HIS A 257 -11.21 4.32 3.35
N LYS A 258 -11.37 5.65 3.30
CA LYS A 258 -10.36 6.63 2.82
C LYS A 258 -9.15 6.89 3.74
N PHE A 259 -9.12 6.39 4.97
CA PHE A 259 -8.11 6.77 5.97
C PHE A 259 -7.36 5.56 6.57
N ARG A 260 -6.06 5.41 6.23
CA ARG A 260 -5.25 4.21 6.50
C ARG A 260 -5.06 3.85 7.99
N ILE A 261 -4.88 4.83 8.87
CA ILE A 261 -4.64 4.55 10.31
C ILE A 261 -5.90 3.99 10.97
N TYR A 262 -7.04 4.68 10.81
CA TYR A 262 -8.33 4.21 11.30
C TYR A 262 -8.75 2.90 10.65
N TRP A 263 -8.47 2.76 9.34
CA TRP A 263 -8.69 1.51 8.61
C TRP A 263 -7.93 0.34 9.21
N ASN A 264 -6.64 0.50 9.54
CA ASN A 264 -5.85 -0.60 10.12
C ASN A 264 -6.42 -1.07 11.46
N ILE A 265 -6.79 -0.14 12.35
CA ILE A 265 -7.40 -0.47 13.66
C ILE A 265 -8.75 -1.17 13.45
N TYR A 266 -9.58 -0.62 12.57
CA TYR A 266 -10.89 -1.16 12.23
C TYR A 266 -10.79 -2.56 11.61
N HIS A 267 -9.92 -2.73 10.63
CA HIS A 267 -9.70 -3.98 9.90
C HIS A 267 -9.21 -5.09 10.83
N HIS A 268 -8.28 -4.79 11.73
CA HIS A 268 -7.78 -5.76 12.70
C HIS A 268 -8.85 -6.15 13.72
N SER A 269 -9.55 -5.16 14.28
CA SER A 269 -10.61 -5.40 15.28
C SER A 269 -11.76 -6.21 14.70
N LEU A 270 -12.23 -5.85 13.50
CA LEU A 270 -13.28 -6.61 12.81
C LEU A 270 -12.80 -7.99 12.37
N GLY A 271 -11.57 -8.11 11.89
CA GLY A 271 -10.98 -9.39 11.48
C GLY A 271 -11.02 -10.40 12.63
N TYR A 272 -10.58 -10.01 13.83
CA TYR A 272 -10.69 -10.87 15.02
C TYR A 272 -12.13 -11.17 15.41
N GLY A 273 -13.01 -10.17 15.34
CA GLY A 273 -14.44 -10.37 15.60
C GLY A 273 -15.05 -11.44 14.68
N ILE A 274 -14.74 -11.40 13.39
CA ILE A 274 -15.19 -12.38 12.39
C ILE A 274 -14.68 -13.78 12.72
N ILE A 275 -13.40 -13.92 13.11
CA ILE A 275 -12.83 -15.22 13.49
C ILE A 275 -13.58 -15.82 14.69
N ILE A 276 -13.76 -15.04 15.76
CA ILE A 276 -14.43 -15.50 16.99
C ILE A 276 -15.88 -15.89 16.70
N LEU A 277 -16.63 -15.03 16.01
CA LEU A 277 -18.02 -15.28 15.65
C LEU A 277 -18.14 -16.48 14.71
N GLY A 278 -17.22 -16.66 13.77
CA GLY A 278 -17.16 -17.82 12.88
C GLY A 278 -16.98 -19.13 13.63
N ILE A 279 -16.05 -19.17 14.59
CA ILE A 279 -15.83 -20.35 15.44
C ILE A 279 -17.09 -20.71 16.24
N ILE A 280 -17.72 -19.72 16.90
CA ILE A 280 -18.97 -19.91 17.64
C ILE A 280 -20.07 -20.43 16.71
N ASN A 281 -20.17 -19.87 15.51
CA ASN A 281 -21.19 -20.25 14.55
C ASN A 281 -21.04 -21.70 14.07
N ILE A 282 -19.81 -22.15 13.85
CA ILE A 282 -19.50 -23.52 13.43
C ILE A 282 -19.82 -24.52 14.56
N PHE A 283 -19.48 -24.20 15.82
CA PHE A 283 -19.87 -25.07 16.95
C PHE A 283 -21.38 -25.18 17.12
N LYS A 284 -22.11 -24.06 16.98
CA LYS A 284 -23.58 -24.11 16.93
C LYS A 284 -24.08 -24.98 15.77
N GLY A 285 -23.45 -24.90 14.60
CA GLY A 285 -23.76 -25.75 13.45
C GLY A 285 -23.54 -27.24 13.74
N PHE A 286 -22.47 -27.60 14.44
CA PHE A 286 -22.25 -28.97 14.89
C PHE A 286 -23.31 -29.45 15.88
N ASP A 287 -23.74 -28.61 16.81
CA ASP A 287 -24.78 -28.96 17.78
C ASP A 287 -26.15 -29.13 17.10
N ILE A 288 -26.41 -28.40 16.02
CA ILE A 288 -27.62 -28.51 15.19
C ILE A 288 -27.61 -29.79 14.35
N LEU A 289 -26.52 -30.04 13.61
CA LEU A 289 -26.42 -31.18 12.70
C LEU A 289 -26.20 -32.50 13.46
N ASN A 290 -25.66 -32.41 14.68
CA ASN A 290 -25.28 -33.53 15.54
C ASN A 290 -24.48 -34.64 14.80
N PRO A 291 -23.37 -34.32 14.12
CA PRO A 291 -22.59 -35.30 13.38
C PRO A 291 -21.73 -36.16 14.32
N GLU A 292 -21.05 -37.16 13.76
CA GLU A 292 -20.09 -37.96 14.53
C GLU A 292 -19.06 -37.10 15.26
N LYS A 293 -18.77 -37.44 16.53
CA LYS A 293 -17.87 -36.67 17.42
C LYS A 293 -16.47 -36.42 16.83
N LYS A 294 -16.03 -37.24 15.87
CA LYS A 294 -14.75 -37.08 15.16
C LYS A 294 -14.63 -35.73 14.44
N TRP A 295 -15.72 -35.21 13.88
CA TRP A 295 -15.73 -33.94 13.14
C TRP A 295 -15.54 -32.74 14.07
N LYS A 296 -16.29 -32.70 15.18
CA LYS A 296 -16.16 -31.66 16.21
C LYS A 296 -14.75 -31.67 16.82
N ARG A 297 -14.22 -32.86 17.14
CA ARG A 297 -12.84 -33.03 17.67
C ARG A 297 -11.78 -32.59 16.66
N GLY A 298 -11.91 -32.99 15.39
CA GLY A 298 -10.97 -32.61 14.34
C GLY A 298 -10.93 -31.09 14.14
N TYR A 299 -12.09 -30.44 14.06
CA TYR A 299 -12.19 -28.99 13.95
C TYR A 299 -11.56 -28.27 15.16
N THR A 300 -11.83 -28.74 16.39
CA THR A 300 -11.18 -28.20 17.60
C THR A 300 -9.66 -28.33 17.53
N GLY A 301 -9.15 -29.49 17.08
CA GLY A 301 -7.71 -29.71 16.91
C GLY A 301 -7.07 -28.72 15.92
N ILE A 302 -7.73 -28.47 14.78
CA ILE A 302 -7.25 -27.51 13.78
C ILE A 302 -7.16 -26.10 14.37
N ILE A 303 -8.19 -25.64 15.09
CA ILE A 303 -8.17 -24.31 15.72
C ILE A 303 -6.99 -24.18 16.69
N ILE A 304 -6.76 -25.19 17.54
CA ILE A 304 -5.68 -25.18 18.52
C ILE A 304 -4.33 -25.05 17.82
N VAL A 305 -4.10 -25.82 16.76
CA VAL A 305 -2.85 -25.78 15.98
C VAL A 305 -2.66 -24.40 15.33
N VAL A 306 -3.69 -23.85 14.69
CA VAL A 306 -3.61 -22.52 14.06
C VAL A 306 -3.36 -21.43 15.10
N ALA A 307 -4.01 -21.49 16.26
CA ALA A 307 -3.79 -20.54 17.35
C ALA A 307 -2.37 -20.63 17.93
N ALA A 308 -1.82 -21.84 18.07
CA ALA A 308 -0.44 -22.04 18.50
C ALA A 308 0.57 -21.48 17.49
N ILE A 309 0.37 -21.73 16.20
CA ILE A 309 1.20 -21.14 15.14
C ILE A 309 1.12 -19.61 15.17
N ALA A 310 -0.09 -19.04 15.27
CA ALA A 310 -0.27 -17.59 15.36
C ALA A 310 0.45 -16.99 16.57
N ALA A 311 0.37 -17.62 17.73
CA ALA A 311 1.08 -17.17 18.94
C ALA A 311 2.61 -17.22 18.79
N VAL A 312 3.15 -18.27 18.15
CA VAL A 312 4.60 -18.37 17.87
C VAL A 312 5.04 -17.28 16.89
N LEU A 313 4.26 -17.05 15.82
CA LEU A 313 4.55 -16.01 14.84
C LEU A 313 4.48 -14.61 15.46
N GLU A 314 3.49 -14.36 16.33
CA GLU A 314 3.38 -13.10 17.08
C GLU A 314 4.55 -12.91 18.05
N ALA A 315 4.99 -13.96 18.75
CA ALA A 315 6.18 -13.86 19.60
C ALA A 315 7.45 -13.54 18.78
N TYR A 316 7.58 -14.12 17.58
CA TYR A 316 8.71 -13.85 16.70
C TYR A 316 8.72 -12.40 16.19
N THR A 317 7.57 -11.81 15.87
CA THR A 317 7.48 -10.40 15.42
C THR A 317 7.84 -9.39 16.51
N TRP A 318 7.87 -9.79 17.79
CA TRP A 318 8.30 -8.94 18.89
C TRP A 318 9.82 -8.96 19.11
N VAL A 319 10.50 -10.01 18.62
CA VAL A 319 11.94 -10.22 18.83
C VAL A 319 12.79 -9.71 17.66
N VAL A 320 12.21 -9.57 16.47
CA VAL A 320 12.85 -9.09 15.23
C VAL A 320 12.44 -7.66 14.92
#